data_AF-A0A1G1YV16-F1
#
_entry.id   AF-A0A1G1YV16-F1
#
_cell.length_a   1.000
_cell.length_b   1.000
_cell.length_c   1.000
_cell.angle_alpha   90.00
_cell.angle_beta   90.00
_cell.angle_gamma   90.00
#
_symmetry.space_group_name_H-M   'P 1'
#
loop_
_entity.id
_entity.type
_entity.pdbx_description
1 polymer ?
#
loop_
_entity_poly.entity_id
_entity_poly.type
_entity_poly.pdbx_seq_one_letter_code
_entity_poly.pdbx_strand_id
1 'polypeptide(L)' 'MKLLGLELPIIALAKREEEIYTLKSKFPIKLPKISPTLKLIQKIRNEAHRFAINYQRLLRP' A
#
# COMPACT_ATOMS: atom_id res chain seq x y z
N MET A 1 3.89 15.37 6.61
CA MET A 1 3.02 14.83 7.68
C MET A 1 3.47 15.37 9.03
N LYS A 2 4.58 14.87 9.62
CA LYS A 2 5.07 15.33 10.93
C LYS A 2 5.43 16.83 10.98
N LEU A 3 6.04 17.35 9.91
CA LEU A 3 6.34 18.78 9.77
C LEU A 3 5.08 19.66 9.67
N LEU A 4 3.95 19.08 9.25
CA LEU A 4 2.64 19.75 9.15
C LEU A 4 1.79 19.54 10.42
N GLY A 5 2.33 18.93 11.48
CA GLY A 5 1.58 18.60 12.70
C GLY A 5 0.50 17.52 12.53
N LEU A 6 0.50 16.78 11.40
CA LEU A 6 -0.51 15.76 11.11
C LEU A 6 -0.05 14.37 11.54
N GLU A 7 -0.84 13.74 12.41
CA GLU A 7 -0.70 12.33 12.81
C GLU A 7 -1.71 11.46 12.05
N LEU A 8 -1.31 11.03 10.85
CA LEU A 8 -2.11 10.13 10.03
C LEU A 8 -1.57 8.70 10.12
N PRO A 9 -2.46 7.69 10.21
CA PRO A 9 -2.05 6.30 10.10
C PRO A 9 -1.54 6.02 8.69
N ILE A 10 -0.33 5.47 8.61
CA ILE A 10 0.32 5.13 7.34
C ILE A 10 0.66 3.64 7.36
N ILE A 11 0.30 2.97 6.27
CA ILE A 11 0.63 1.56 6.03
C ILE A 11 1.26 1.38 4.65
N ALA A 12 2.08 0.34 4.50
CA ALA A 12 2.62 -0.10 3.22
C ALA A 12 2.42 -1.61 3.06
N LEU A 13 2.21 -2.08 1.82
CA LEU A 13 2.07 -3.51 1.50
C LEU A 13 3.26 -4.00 0.68
N ALA A 14 4.01 -4.97 1.20
CA ALA A 14 5.09 -5.60 0.45
C ALA A 14 4.56 -6.33 -0.78
N LYS A 15 5.24 -6.14 -1.93
CA LYS A 15 4.72 -6.56 -3.24
C LYS A 15 4.67 -8.08 -3.41
N ARG A 16 5.60 -8.83 -2.80
CA ARG A 16 5.71 -10.30 -2.99
C ARG A 16 5.17 -11.06 -1.79
N GLU A 17 5.52 -10.61 -0.59
CA GLU A 17 5.25 -11.30 0.67
C GLU A 17 3.87 -10.95 1.23
N GLU A 18 3.22 -9.91 0.70
CA GLU A 18 1.88 -9.47 1.13
C GLU A 18 1.82 -9.08 2.62
N GLU A 19 2.95 -8.57 3.12
CA GLU A 19 3.16 -8.15 4.50
C GLU A 19 2.88 -6.65 4.67
N ILE A 20 2.16 -6.30 5.75
CA ILE A 20 1.75 -4.93 6.04
C ILE A 20 2.73 -4.30 7.02
N TYR A 21 3.35 -3.20 6.61
CA TYR A 21 4.26 -2.40 7.44
C TYR A 21 3.54 -1.16 7.95
N THR A 22 3.81 -0.76 9.19
CA THR A 22 3.21 0.41 9.83
C THR A 22 4.29 1.23 10.53
N LEU A 23 4.05 2.52 10.75
CA LEU A 23 4.99 3.37 11.51
C LEU A 23 5.05 3.03 13.00
N LYS A 24 4.09 2.27 13.52
CA LYS A 24 3.95 1.96 14.95
C LYS A 24 4.69 0.69 15.36
N SER A 25 5.10 -0.16 14.41
CA SER A 25 5.70 -1.45 14.69
C SER A 25 6.93 -1.68 13.80
N LYS A 26 7.97 -2.28 14.38
CA LYS A 26 9.15 -2.75 13.63
C LYS A 26 8.88 -4.04 12.86
N PHE A 27 7.91 -4.84 13.30
CA PHE A 27 7.56 -6.11 12.68
C PHE A 27 6.34 -5.95 11.76
N PRO A 28 6.35 -6.59 10.58
CA PRO A 28 5.22 -6.57 9.68
C PRO A 28 4.04 -7.37 10.23
N ILE A 29 2.84 -6.97 9.84
CA ILE A 29 1.61 -7.70 10.10
C ILE A 29 1.35 -8.62 8.91
N LYS A 30 1.27 -9.92 9.17
CA LYS A 30 0.96 -10.93 8.16
C LYS A 30 -0.48 -11.38 8.32
N LEU A 31 -1.28 -11.19 7.27
CA LEU A 31 -2.68 -11.60 7.26
C LEU A 31 -2.84 -12.95 6.53
N PRO A 32 -3.83 -13.78 6.90
CA PRO A 32 -4.19 -14.95 6.12
C PRO A 32 -4.54 -14.55 4.69
N LYS A 33 -4.13 -15.35 3.69
CA LYS A 33 -4.39 -15.07 2.26
C LYS A 33 -5.88 -14.93 1.92
N ILE A 34 -6.74 -15.61 2.68
CA ILE A 34 -8.20 -15.54 2.51
C ILE A 34 -8.82 -14.28 3.12
N SER A 35 -8.07 -13.52 3.92
CA SER A 35 -8.56 -12.37 4.67
C SER A 35 -9.17 -11.30 3.74
N PRO A 36 -10.42 -10.87 3.99
CA PRO A 36 -11.02 -9.76 3.25
C PRO A 36 -10.20 -8.47 3.35
N THR A 37 -9.60 -8.20 4.51
CA THR A 37 -8.74 -7.03 4.74
C THR A 37 -7.52 -7.05 3.83
N LEU A 38 -6.84 -8.19 3.71
CA LEU A 38 -5.68 -8.31 2.80
C LEU A 38 -6.10 -8.08 1.34
N LYS A 39 -7.21 -8.70 0.92
CA LYS A 39 -7.76 -8.53 -0.43
C LYS A 39 -8.12 -7.07 -0.72
N LEU A 40 -8.64 -6.33 0.26
CA LEU A 40 -8.93 -4.90 0.11
C LEU A 40 -7.65 -4.09 -0.11
N ILE A 41 -6.62 -4.29 0.71
CA ILE A 41 -5.35 -3.57 0.60
C ILE A 41 -4.65 -3.90 -0.73
N GLN A 42 -4.68 -5.16 -1.16
CA GLN A 42 -4.20 -5.59 -2.48
C GLN A 42 -4.90 -4.84 -3.62
N LYS A 43 -6.24 -4.71 -3.57
CA LYS A 43 -7.01 -3.98 -4.58
C LYS A 43 -6.59 -2.50 -4.65
N ILE A 44 -6.42 -1.85 -3.50
CA ILE A 44 -5.96 -0.45 -3.43
C ILE A 44 -4.55 -0.31 -4.05
N ARG A 45 -3.62 -1.21 -3.71
CA ARG A 45 -2.27 -1.23 -4.32
C ARG A 45 -2.33 -1.42 -5.83
N ASN A 46 -3.15 -2.36 -6.30
CA ASN A 46 -3.28 -2.66 -7.73
C ASN A 46 -3.84 -1.46 -8.49
N GLU A 47 -4.79 -0.73 -7.89
CA GLU A 47 -5.35 0.47 -8.47
C GLU A 47 -4.32 1.60 -8.56
N ALA A 48 -3.58 1.84 -7.48
CA ALA A 48 -2.48 2.82 -7.49
C ALA A 48 -1.41 2.47 -8.54
N HIS A 49 -1.07 1.18 -8.68
CA HIS A 49 -0.12 0.71 -9.68
C HIS A 49 -0.65 0.88 -11.11
N ARG A 50 -1.92 0.52 -11.35
CA ARG A 50 -2.60 0.71 -12.64
C ARG A 50 -2.57 2.18 -13.05
N PHE A 51 -2.96 3.07 -12.13
CA PHE A 51 -2.94 4.51 -12.35
C PHE A 51 -1.54 5.00 -12.76
N ALA A 52 -0.51 4.62 -11.99
CA ALA A 52 0.87 5.04 -12.28
C ALA A 52 1.36 4.57 -13.66
N ILE A 53 1.07 3.32 -14.05
CA ILE A 53 1.43 2.80 -15.38
C ILE A 53 0.70 3.55 -16.48
N ASN A 54 -0.60 3.76 -16.34
CA ASN A 54 -1.40 4.47 -17.35
C ASN A 54 -0.93 5.90 -17.52
N TYR A 55 -0.64 6.59 -16.42
CA TYR A 55 -0.09 7.95 -16.44
C TYR A 55 1.26 8.01 -17.16
N GLN A 56 2.16 7.05 -16.86
CA GLN A 56 3.47 6.99 -17.52
C GLN A 56 3.36 6.74 -19.03
N ARG A 57 2.38 5.94 -19.48
CA ARG A 57 2.09 5.71 -20.90
C ARG A 57 1.55 6.96 -21.60
N LEU A 58 0.68 7.72 -20.94
CA LEU A 58 0.17 8.98 -21.48
C LEU A 58 1.30 10.00 -21.73
N LEU A 59 2.29 10.05 -20.85
CA LEU A 59 3.43 10.97 -20.95
C LEU A 59 4.49 10.57 -21.98
N ARG A 60 4.48 9.31 -22.45
CA ARG A 60 5.43 8.78 -23.45
C ARG A 60 4.64 8.06 -24.54
N PRO A 61 4.01 8.81 -25.46
CA PRO A 61 3.24 8.23 -26.56
C PRO A 61 4.12 7.40 -27.51
#